data_AF-A0A172THL9-F1
#
_entry.id   AF-A0A172THL9-F1
#
_cell.length_a   1.000
_cell.length_b   1.000
_cell.length_c   1.000
_cell.angle_alpha   90.00
_cell.angle_beta   90.00
_cell.angle_gamma   90.00
#
_symmetry.space_group_name_H-M   'P 1'
#
loop_
_entity.id
_entity.type
_entity.pdbx_description
1 polymer ?
#
loop_
_entity_poly.entity_id
_entity_poly.type
_entity_poly.pdbx_seq_one_letter_code
_entity_poly.pdbx_strand_id
1 'polypeptide(L)'
;MINSGNFLQIIQTQNPTLLEALQEGIKGYLIIGFIASILLVYIVVPMCIWLLSQLRGRLIKVLAAFVRLLAYMVDFLFIFFMRIFRVKKIPNMLDFNGDWLSNYANKQTVNRHAFIMSYKNKRKKVALLIIAFFISFFTLSDRYRWYEKSVAVEKIYLSINDVFTYADGLKEQLLAENSIAVAVENVTITYIKLNKGEPMGNIRSEGSLSAEQIGVAKAGETLEFLQEEKKDGKRIWYKVRTAKGQVGWISGAISSKVEVVQSKP
;
A
#
# COMPACT_ATOMS: atom_id res chain seq x y z
N MET A 1 44.54 -9.68 14.66
CA MET A 1 43.32 -9.21 13.95
C MET A 1 43.32 -7.70 14.02
N ILE A 2 43.47 -7.01 12.89
CA ILE A 2 43.39 -5.55 12.85
C ILE A 2 41.92 -5.19 12.98
N ASN A 3 41.57 -4.44 14.03
CA ASN A 3 40.20 -4.01 14.28
C ASN A 3 39.76 -3.09 13.13
N SER A 4 38.67 -3.44 12.44
CA SER A 4 38.23 -2.79 11.19
C SER A 4 37.93 -1.29 11.37
N GLY A 5 37.64 -0.84 12.59
CA GLY A 5 37.49 0.58 12.93
C GLY A 5 38.77 1.41 12.80
N ASN A 6 39.96 0.82 13.04
CA ASN A 6 41.22 1.57 12.97
C ASN A 6 41.70 1.80 11.53
N PHE A 7 41.27 0.97 10.58
CA PHE A 7 41.76 1.04 9.20
C PHE A 7 41.28 2.30 8.48
N LEU A 8 40.00 2.68 8.64
CA LEU A 8 39.45 3.90 8.05
C LEU A 8 40.07 5.16 8.66
N GLN A 9 40.31 5.15 9.98
CA GLN A 9 40.98 6.27 10.65
C GLN A 9 42.42 6.46 10.17
N ILE A 10 43.16 5.37 9.94
CA ILE A 10 44.52 5.40 9.40
C ILE A 10 44.54 5.93 7.95
N ILE A 11 43.61 5.49 7.10
CA ILE A 11 43.50 6.01 5.72
C ILE A 11 43.13 7.50 5.73
N GLN A 12 42.21 7.91 6.59
CA GLN A 12 41.77 9.30 6.69
C GLN A 12 42.90 10.24 7.13
N THR A 13 43.81 9.78 7.99
CA THR A 13 44.95 10.58 8.44
C THR A 13 46.10 10.58 7.44
N GLN A 14 46.33 9.48 6.70
CA GLN A 14 47.47 9.39 5.78
C GLN A 14 47.18 9.90 4.37
N ASN A 15 45.95 9.78 3.87
CA ASN A 15 45.62 10.18 2.50
C ASN A 15 44.11 10.50 2.33
N PRO A 16 43.66 11.71 2.68
CA PRO A 16 42.23 12.07 2.64
C PRO A 16 41.65 12.06 1.22
N THR A 17 42.46 12.35 0.19
CA THR A 17 42.00 12.32 -1.22
C THR A 17 41.70 10.88 -1.68
N LEU A 18 42.42 9.88 -1.16
CA LEU A 18 42.12 8.47 -1.43
C LEU A 18 40.80 8.05 -0.78
N LEU A 19 40.46 8.57 0.40
CA LEU A 19 39.20 8.26 1.08
C LEU A 19 38.00 8.83 0.32
N GLU A 20 38.09 10.08 -0.14
CA GLU A 20 37.04 10.69 -0.98
C GLU A 20 36.84 9.92 -2.29
N ALA A 21 37.93 9.53 -2.97
CA ALA A 21 37.86 8.72 -4.18
C ALA A 21 37.22 7.35 -3.94
N LEU A 22 37.51 6.69 -2.82
CA LEU A 22 36.89 5.42 -2.44
C LEU A 22 35.39 5.58 -2.12
N GLN A 23 35.01 6.64 -1.41
CA GLN A 23 33.62 6.92 -1.09
C GLN A 23 32.80 7.22 -2.35
N GLU A 24 33.34 8.02 -3.28
CA GLU A 24 32.70 8.29 -4.56
C GLU A 24 32.63 7.02 -5.44
N GLY A 25 33.66 6.18 -5.43
CA GLY A 25 33.64 4.88 -6.12
C GLY A 25 32.55 3.95 -5.59
N ILE A 26 32.38 3.86 -4.26
CA ILE A 26 31.33 3.04 -3.63
C ILE A 26 29.94 3.59 -3.96
N LYS A 27 29.73 4.91 -3.88
CA LYS A 27 28.47 5.55 -4.28
C LYS A 27 28.13 5.22 -5.74
N GLY A 28 29.10 5.35 -6.64
CA GLY A 28 28.92 5.00 -8.05
C GLY A 28 28.50 3.54 -8.26
N TYR A 29 29.15 2.60 -7.58
CA TYR A 29 28.81 1.19 -7.66
C TYR A 29 27.41 0.88 -7.14
N LEU A 30 27.00 1.50 -6.03
CA LEU A 30 25.66 1.34 -5.47
C LEU A 30 24.57 1.89 -6.40
N ILE A 31 24.81 3.06 -7.02
CA ILE A 31 23.87 3.65 -7.99
C ILE A 31 23.73 2.75 -9.23
N ILE A 32 24.86 2.27 -9.78
CA ILE A 32 24.84 1.35 -10.94
C ILE A 32 24.11 0.05 -10.59
N GLY A 33 24.40 -0.54 -9.42
CA GLY A 33 23.72 -1.73 -8.95
C GLY A 33 22.21 -1.53 -8.77
N PHE A 34 21.80 -0.38 -8.25
CA PHE A 34 20.38 -0.03 -8.10
C PHE A 34 19.67 0.13 -9.46
N ILE A 35 20.28 0.85 -10.41
CA ILE A 35 19.74 1.00 -11.77
C ILE A 35 19.64 -0.35 -12.47
N ALA A 36 20.67 -1.20 -12.37
CA ALA A 36 20.66 -2.54 -12.95
C ALA A 36 19.54 -3.41 -12.35
N SER A 37 19.29 -3.29 -11.05
CA SER A 37 18.21 -4.01 -10.35
C SER A 37 16.83 -3.57 -10.84
N ILE A 38 16.62 -2.26 -11.02
CA ILE A 38 15.38 -1.72 -11.60
C ILE A 38 15.19 -2.22 -13.03
N LEU A 39 16.22 -2.15 -13.87
CA LEU A 39 16.14 -2.63 -15.25
C LEU A 39 15.83 -4.14 -15.30
N LEU A 40 16.43 -4.94 -14.43
CA LEU A 40 16.14 -6.38 -14.31
C LEU A 40 14.66 -6.61 -13.98
N VAL A 41 14.12 -5.90 -12.98
CA VAL A 41 12.74 -6.08 -12.53
C VAL A 41 11.74 -5.59 -13.58
N TYR A 42 11.97 -4.43 -14.20
CA TYR A 42 10.99 -3.82 -15.09
C TYR A 42 11.08 -4.32 -16.54
N ILE A 43 12.21 -4.88 -16.97
CA ILE A 43 12.37 -5.39 -18.35
C ILE A 43 12.33 -6.90 -18.37
N VAL A 44 13.12 -7.58 -17.55
CA VAL A 44 13.29 -9.03 -17.65
C VAL A 44 12.06 -9.77 -17.11
N VAL A 45 11.50 -9.33 -15.99
CA VAL A 45 10.33 -10.02 -15.38
C VAL A 45 9.10 -9.99 -16.29
N PRO A 46 8.68 -8.83 -16.87
CA PRO A 46 7.55 -8.82 -17.80
C PRO A 46 7.82 -9.61 -19.07
N MET A 47 9.05 -9.59 -19.59
CA MET A 47 9.43 -10.38 -20.76
C MET A 47 9.34 -11.89 -20.48
N CYS A 48 9.77 -12.34 -19.30
CA CYS A 48 9.62 -13.74 -18.87
C CYS A 48 8.14 -14.12 -18.70
N ILE A 49 7.32 -13.26 -18.08
CA ILE A 49 5.87 -13.50 -17.93
C ILE A 49 5.20 -13.62 -19.30
N TRP A 50 5.53 -12.71 -20.22
CA TRP A 50 5.01 -12.74 -21.58
C TRP A 50 5.43 -14.03 -22.31
N LEU A 51 6.70 -14.43 -22.22
CA LEU A 51 7.21 -15.65 -22.85
C LEU A 51 6.52 -16.90 -22.29
N LEU A 52 6.33 -16.98 -20.97
CA LEU A 52 5.63 -18.09 -20.31
C LEU A 52 4.15 -18.16 -20.73
N SER A 53 3.50 -17.01 -20.95
CA SER A 53 2.12 -16.97 -21.44
C SER A 53 1.98 -17.53 -22.86
N GLN A 54 2.96 -17.24 -23.73
CA GLN A 54 3.00 -17.75 -25.10
C GLN A 54 3.23 -19.28 -25.13
N LEU A 55 4.10 -19.78 -24.24
CA LEU A 55 4.34 -21.21 -24.10
C LEU A 55 3.09 -21.97 -23.61
N ARG A 56 2.33 -21.39 -22.67
CA ARG A 56 1.07 -22.00 -22.18
C ARG A 56 0.06 -22.24 -23.31
N GLY A 57 -0.12 -21.26 -24.19
CA GLY A 57 -1.04 -21.38 -25.32
C GLY A 57 -0.65 -22.50 -26.30
N ARG A 58 0.65 -22.63 -26.59
CA ARG A 58 1.17 -23.69 -27.47
C ARG A 58 1.06 -25.07 -26.82
N LEU A 59 1.36 -25.19 -25.53
CA LEU A 59 1.32 -26.46 -24.80
C LEU A 59 -0.11 -27.01 -24.68
N ILE A 60 -1.11 -26.14 -24.48
CA ILE A 60 -2.53 -26.53 -24.50
C ILE A 60 -2.95 -27.06 -25.88
N LYS A 61 -2.48 -26.45 -26.97
CA LYS A 61 -2.78 -26.92 -28.34
C LYS A 61 -2.16 -28.29 -28.61
N VAL A 62 -0.90 -28.50 -28.21
CA VAL A 62 -0.22 -29.80 -28.34
C VAL A 62 -0.95 -30.89 -27.53
N LEU A 63 -1.34 -30.58 -26.29
CA LEU A 63 -2.08 -31.53 -25.45
C LEU A 63 -3.45 -31.88 -26.05
N ALA A 64 -4.18 -30.90 -26.59
CA ALA A 64 -5.46 -31.14 -27.27
C ALA A 64 -5.29 -32.01 -28.53
N ALA A 65 -4.23 -31.80 -29.31
CA ALA A 65 -3.91 -32.64 -30.46
C ALA A 65 -3.58 -34.07 -30.05
N PHE A 66 -2.80 -34.24 -28.97
CA PHE A 66 -2.47 -35.55 -28.41
C PHE A 66 -3.71 -36.33 -27.94
N VAL A 67 -4.64 -35.66 -27.25
CA VAL A 67 -5.90 -36.29 -26.82
C VAL A 67 -6.75 -36.72 -28.01
N ARG A 68 -6.80 -35.93 -29.10
CA ARG A 68 -7.48 -36.34 -30.34
C ARG A 68 -6.81 -37.55 -30.98
N LEU A 69 -5.49 -37.59 -31.01
CA LEU A 69 -4.73 -38.73 -31.53
C LEU A 69 -5.06 -40.02 -30.75
N LEU A 70 -5.08 -39.95 -29.42
CA LEU A 70 -5.46 -41.08 -28.58
C LEU A 70 -6.88 -41.57 -28.85
N ALA A 71 -7.84 -40.66 -29.03
CA ALA A 71 -9.21 -41.03 -29.37
C ALA A 71 -9.28 -41.81 -30.70
N TYR A 72 -8.58 -41.32 -31.74
CA TYR A 72 -8.49 -42.03 -33.01
C TYR A 72 -7.82 -43.41 -32.89
N MET A 73 -6.81 -43.56 -32.02
CA MET A 73 -6.20 -44.86 -31.78
C MET A 73 -7.17 -45.84 -31.13
N VAL A 74 -8.01 -45.38 -30.20
CA VAL A 74 -9.04 -46.22 -29.56
C VAL A 74 -10.09 -46.65 -30.59
N ASP A 75 -10.58 -45.73 -31.42
CA ASP A 75 -11.53 -46.05 -32.49
C ASP A 75 -10.94 -47.04 -33.49
N PHE A 76 -9.68 -46.83 -33.87
CA PHE A 76 -8.96 -47.73 -34.77
C PHE A 76 -8.80 -49.13 -34.17
N LEU A 77 -8.39 -49.24 -32.90
CA LEU A 77 -8.27 -50.52 -32.20
C LEU A 77 -9.62 -51.23 -32.09
N PHE A 78 -10.69 -50.48 -31.83
CA PHE A 78 -12.04 -51.02 -31.78
C PHE A 78 -12.47 -51.60 -33.13
N ILE A 79 -12.28 -50.85 -34.23
CA ILE A 79 -12.57 -51.32 -35.60
C ILE A 79 -11.72 -52.55 -35.95
N PHE A 80 -10.43 -52.51 -35.61
CA PHE A 80 -9.49 -53.62 -35.85
C PHE A 80 -9.92 -54.89 -35.11
N PHE A 81 -10.30 -54.76 -33.83
CA PHE A 81 -10.81 -55.85 -33.02
C PHE A 81 -12.08 -56.44 -33.66
N MET A 82 -13.05 -55.60 -33.99
CA MET A 82 -14.30 -56.04 -34.64
C MET A 82 -14.04 -56.82 -35.94
N ARG A 83 -13.01 -56.43 -36.69
CA ARG A 83 -12.61 -57.11 -37.93
C ARG A 83 -11.97 -58.47 -37.67
N ILE A 84 -11.12 -58.60 -36.66
CA ILE A 84 -10.49 -59.88 -36.26
C ILE A 84 -11.57 -60.91 -35.89
N PHE A 85 -12.56 -60.51 -35.10
CA PHE A 85 -13.59 -61.43 -34.62
C PHE A 85 -14.71 -61.72 -35.63
N ARG A 86 -14.59 -61.21 -36.88
CA ARG A 86 -15.51 -61.46 -38.01
C ARG A 86 -16.99 -61.37 -37.59
N VAL A 87 -17.31 -60.36 -36.79
CA VAL A 87 -18.68 -60.13 -36.31
C VAL A 87 -19.53 -59.69 -37.51
N LYS A 88 -20.21 -60.66 -38.15
CA LYS A 88 -20.84 -60.54 -39.48
C LYS A 88 -22.14 -59.74 -39.53
N LYS A 89 -22.73 -59.44 -38.38
CA LYS A 89 -23.93 -58.62 -38.27
C LYS A 89 -23.88 -57.94 -36.91
N ILE A 90 -23.51 -56.67 -36.93
CA ILE A 90 -23.84 -55.79 -35.83
C ILE A 90 -25.29 -55.35 -36.16
N PRO A 91 -26.28 -55.57 -35.28
CA PRO A 91 -27.56 -54.88 -35.40
C PRO A 91 -27.29 -53.38 -35.60
N ASN A 92 -28.19 -52.61 -36.21
CA ASN A 92 -28.08 -51.15 -36.24
C ASN A 92 -28.13 -50.55 -34.81
N MET A 93 -27.09 -50.79 -34.00
CA MET A 93 -26.79 -50.11 -32.76
C MET A 93 -26.20 -48.71 -33.04
N LEU A 94 -26.10 -48.34 -34.32
CA LEU A 94 -25.96 -46.95 -34.78
C LEU A 94 -27.31 -46.28 -35.09
N ASP A 95 -28.44 -47.02 -35.16
CA ASP A 95 -29.81 -46.44 -35.02
C ASP A 95 -30.23 -46.30 -33.55
N PHE A 96 -29.36 -46.71 -32.62
CA PHE A 96 -29.39 -46.26 -31.22
C PHE A 96 -29.04 -44.76 -31.07
N ASN A 97 -28.96 -44.01 -32.18
CA ASN A 97 -28.66 -42.57 -32.22
C ASN A 97 -29.87 -41.64 -32.38
N GLY A 98 -31.09 -42.14 -32.65
CA GLY A 98 -32.27 -41.29 -32.76
C GLY A 98 -33.03 -41.20 -31.46
N ASP A 99 -33.78 -42.26 -31.14
CA ASP A 99 -34.77 -42.24 -30.07
C ASP A 99 -34.24 -42.68 -28.71
N TRP A 100 -33.19 -43.51 -28.68
CA TRP A 100 -32.48 -43.75 -27.43
C TRP A 100 -31.57 -42.58 -27.09
N LEU A 101 -30.94 -41.88 -28.05
CA LEU A 101 -30.21 -40.65 -27.75
C LEU A 101 -31.12 -39.45 -27.50
N SER A 102 -32.36 -39.39 -28.03
CA SER A 102 -33.33 -38.34 -27.66
C SER A 102 -33.97 -38.60 -26.29
N ASN A 103 -34.34 -39.86 -25.97
CA ASN A 103 -34.83 -40.24 -24.64
C ASN A 103 -33.72 -40.37 -23.60
N TYR A 104 -32.50 -40.73 -23.98
CA TYR A 104 -31.31 -40.62 -23.14
C TYR A 104 -30.78 -39.18 -23.17
N ALA A 105 -31.10 -38.28 -24.11
CA ALA A 105 -30.84 -36.84 -23.97
C ALA A 105 -31.86 -36.18 -23.04
N ASN A 106 -33.13 -36.63 -23.01
CA ASN A 106 -34.15 -36.17 -22.05
C ASN A 106 -34.02 -36.82 -20.66
N LYS A 107 -33.52 -38.07 -20.59
CA LYS A 107 -33.20 -38.75 -19.33
C LYS A 107 -31.75 -38.48 -18.90
N GLN A 108 -30.84 -38.08 -19.81
CA GLN A 108 -29.57 -37.43 -19.49
C GLN A 108 -29.77 -35.95 -19.18
N THR A 109 -30.70 -35.14 -19.69
CA THR A 109 -30.80 -33.77 -19.13
C THR A 109 -31.01 -33.80 -17.61
N VAL A 110 -31.66 -34.85 -17.10
CA VAL A 110 -31.70 -35.21 -15.66
C VAL A 110 -30.46 -36.01 -15.18
N ASN A 111 -30.00 -37.06 -15.87
CA ASN A 111 -28.84 -37.89 -15.47
C ASN A 111 -27.44 -37.40 -15.92
N ARG A 112 -27.25 -36.71 -17.04
CA ARG A 112 -26.17 -35.73 -17.29
C ARG A 112 -26.23 -34.61 -16.26
N HIS A 113 -27.35 -34.09 -15.79
CA HIS A 113 -27.25 -33.15 -14.65
C HIS A 113 -26.63 -33.86 -13.44
N ALA A 114 -27.11 -35.04 -13.07
CA ALA A 114 -26.54 -35.82 -11.95
C ALA A 114 -25.09 -36.30 -12.19
N PHE A 115 -24.74 -36.69 -13.42
CA PHE A 115 -23.43 -37.21 -13.80
C PHE A 115 -22.44 -36.07 -14.09
N ILE A 116 -22.85 -34.97 -14.70
CA ILE A 116 -22.07 -33.73 -14.80
C ILE A 116 -21.88 -33.16 -13.39
N MET A 117 -22.87 -33.23 -12.49
CA MET A 117 -22.68 -32.84 -11.08
C MET A 117 -21.72 -33.79 -10.35
N SER A 118 -21.84 -35.10 -10.54
CA SER A 118 -20.96 -36.12 -9.93
C SER A 118 -19.53 -36.03 -10.48
N TYR A 119 -19.37 -35.82 -11.78
CA TYR A 119 -18.10 -35.67 -12.47
C TYR A 119 -17.47 -34.29 -12.22
N LYS A 120 -18.28 -33.22 -12.10
CA LYS A 120 -17.84 -31.92 -11.57
C LYS A 120 -17.37 -32.06 -10.13
N ASN A 121 -18.05 -32.83 -9.28
CA ASN A 121 -17.61 -33.05 -7.90
C ASN A 121 -16.33 -33.91 -7.82
N LYS A 122 -16.18 -34.95 -8.65
CA LYS A 122 -14.93 -35.72 -8.75
C LYS A 122 -13.77 -34.87 -9.28
N ARG A 123 -14.00 -34.05 -10.32
CA ARG A 123 -13.00 -33.08 -10.81
C ARG A 123 -12.66 -32.01 -9.77
N LYS A 124 -13.64 -31.50 -9.02
CA LYS A 124 -13.41 -30.58 -7.90
C LYS A 124 -12.56 -31.23 -6.82
N LYS A 125 -12.81 -32.48 -6.44
CA LYS A 125 -11.99 -33.22 -5.46
C LYS A 125 -10.56 -33.45 -5.94
N VAL A 126 -10.37 -33.85 -7.20
CA VAL A 126 -9.02 -34.01 -7.78
C VAL A 126 -8.31 -32.66 -7.91
N ALA A 127 -9.00 -31.61 -8.34
CA ALA A 127 -8.44 -30.26 -8.39
C ALA A 127 -8.08 -29.74 -7.01
N LEU A 128 -8.91 -29.99 -5.98
CA LEU A 128 -8.61 -29.64 -4.59
C LEU A 128 -7.39 -30.40 -4.05
N LEU A 129 -7.21 -31.67 -4.40
CA LEU A 129 -6.02 -32.44 -4.03
C LEU A 129 -4.76 -31.91 -4.71
N ILE A 130 -4.84 -31.54 -5.99
CA ILE A 130 -3.72 -30.93 -6.72
C ILE A 130 -3.41 -29.55 -6.12
N ILE A 131 -4.42 -28.72 -5.86
CA ILE A 131 -4.26 -27.42 -5.20
C ILE A 131 -3.66 -27.60 -3.80
N ALA A 132 -4.13 -28.56 -3.00
CA ALA A 132 -3.58 -28.87 -1.69
C ALA A 132 -2.12 -29.32 -1.78
N PHE A 133 -1.77 -30.18 -2.75
CA PHE A 133 -0.39 -30.59 -3.01
C PHE A 133 0.50 -29.40 -3.36
N PHE A 134 0.06 -28.52 -4.27
CA PHE A 134 0.82 -27.31 -4.61
C PHE A 134 0.90 -26.33 -3.45
N ILE A 135 -0.17 -26.11 -2.68
CA ILE A 135 -0.14 -25.28 -1.46
C ILE A 135 0.87 -25.88 -0.47
N SER A 136 0.87 -27.19 -0.24
CA SER A 136 1.85 -27.85 0.63
C SER A 136 3.28 -27.71 0.09
N PHE A 137 3.49 -27.87 -1.21
CA PHE A 137 4.80 -27.73 -1.85
C PHE A 137 5.31 -26.28 -1.80
N PHE A 138 4.46 -25.31 -2.08
CA PHE A 138 4.80 -23.88 -2.01
C PHE A 138 4.99 -23.40 -0.56
N THR A 139 4.19 -23.89 0.40
CA THR A 139 4.41 -23.60 1.83
C THR A 139 5.66 -24.27 2.40
N LEU A 140 6.10 -25.40 1.82
CA LEU A 140 7.40 -26.01 2.12
C LEU A 140 8.56 -25.23 1.49
N SER A 141 8.44 -24.76 0.23
CA SER A 141 9.47 -23.92 -0.38
C SER A 141 9.56 -22.53 0.28
N ASP A 142 8.41 -22.00 0.73
CA ASP A 142 8.35 -20.75 1.48
C ASP A 142 8.89 -20.90 2.90
N ARG A 143 8.98 -22.10 3.49
CA ARG A 143 9.64 -22.27 4.80
C ARG A 143 11.11 -21.88 4.78
N TYR A 144 11.81 -22.13 3.67
CA TYR A 144 13.21 -21.71 3.51
C TYR A 144 13.33 -20.19 3.33
N ARG A 145 12.44 -19.58 2.53
CA ARG A 145 12.35 -18.12 2.39
C ARG A 145 11.87 -17.43 3.68
N TRP A 146 11.01 -18.08 4.46
CA TRP A 146 10.56 -17.59 5.76
C TRP A 146 11.69 -17.57 6.76
N TYR A 147 12.60 -18.56 6.74
CA TYR A 147 13.76 -18.59 7.61
C TYR A 147 14.77 -17.48 7.27
N GLU A 148 15.07 -17.24 5.99
CA GLU A 148 15.91 -16.09 5.59
C GLU A 148 15.24 -14.75 5.92
N LYS A 149 13.93 -14.62 5.66
CA LYS A 149 13.18 -13.42 6.00
C LYS A 149 13.06 -13.22 7.51
N SER A 150 12.91 -14.27 8.31
CA SER A 150 12.83 -14.15 9.77
C SER A 150 14.15 -13.70 10.37
N VAL A 151 15.28 -14.22 9.86
CA VAL A 151 16.62 -13.75 10.27
C VAL A 151 16.86 -12.30 9.83
N ALA A 152 16.40 -11.90 8.64
CA ALA A 152 16.47 -10.52 8.19
C ALA A 152 15.57 -9.59 9.05
N VAL A 153 14.36 -10.04 9.39
CA VAL A 153 13.42 -9.32 10.27
C VAL A 153 13.98 -9.19 11.67
N GLU A 154 14.65 -10.21 12.21
CA GLU A 154 15.30 -10.17 13.52
C GLU A 154 16.46 -9.15 13.53
N LYS A 155 17.29 -9.12 12.48
CA LYS A 155 18.33 -8.09 12.32
C LYS A 155 17.75 -6.68 12.18
N ILE A 156 16.65 -6.53 11.45
CA ILE A 156 15.93 -5.25 11.33
C ILE A 156 15.32 -4.86 12.69
N TYR A 157 14.72 -5.79 13.42
CA TYR A 157 14.13 -5.55 14.73
C TYR A 157 15.18 -5.12 15.75
N LEU A 158 16.36 -5.76 15.78
CA LEU A 158 17.49 -5.34 16.61
C LEU A 158 17.95 -3.93 16.24
N SER A 159 18.08 -3.61 14.94
CA SER A 159 18.44 -2.25 14.50
C SER A 159 17.38 -1.19 14.85
N ILE A 160 16.10 -1.58 14.83
CA ILE A 160 14.98 -0.70 15.18
C ILE A 160 14.97 -0.45 16.70
N ASN A 161 15.24 -1.46 17.52
CA ASN A 161 15.37 -1.31 18.96
C ASN A 161 16.55 -0.42 19.35
N ASP A 162 17.67 -0.51 18.63
CA ASP A 162 18.82 0.38 18.83
C ASP A 162 18.44 1.84 18.48
N VAL A 163 17.66 2.05 17.41
CA VAL A 163 17.12 3.37 17.05
C VAL A 163 16.14 3.90 18.08
N PHE A 164 15.26 3.05 18.62
CA PHE A 164 14.33 3.46 19.68
C PHE A 164 15.05 3.79 20.98
N THR A 165 16.06 3.01 21.36
CA THR A 165 16.88 3.28 22.55
C THR A 165 17.64 4.60 22.40
N TYR A 166 18.15 4.89 21.20
CA TYR A 166 18.76 6.17 20.88
C TYR A 166 17.75 7.33 20.93
N ALA A 167 16.55 7.13 20.38
CA ALA A 167 15.49 8.14 20.39
C ALA A 167 14.95 8.43 21.80
N ASP A 168 14.83 7.41 22.65
CA ASP A 168 14.43 7.57 24.05
C ASP A 168 15.51 8.32 24.85
N GLY A 169 16.79 8.02 24.62
CA GLY A 169 17.89 8.80 25.20
C GLY A 169 17.89 10.26 24.75
N LEU A 170 17.61 10.53 23.48
CA LEU A 170 17.48 11.88 22.94
C LEU A 170 16.28 12.62 23.54
N LYS A 171 15.17 11.91 23.76
CA LYS A 171 13.96 12.45 24.42
C LYS A 171 14.25 12.81 25.88
N GLU A 172 14.98 11.97 26.61
CA GLU A 172 15.39 12.28 27.99
C GLU A 172 16.34 13.49 28.04
N GLN A 173 17.29 13.60 27.09
CA GLN A 173 18.14 14.79 26.97
C GLN A 173 17.32 16.05 26.66
N LEU A 174 16.39 15.99 25.71
CA LEU A 174 15.49 17.09 25.39
C LEU A 174 14.56 17.45 26.55
N LEU A 175 14.10 16.47 27.35
CA LEU A 175 13.31 16.72 28.56
C LEU A 175 14.17 17.32 29.67
N ALA A 176 15.44 16.94 29.78
CA ALA A 176 16.38 17.52 30.74
C ALA A 176 16.75 18.97 30.35
N GLU A 177 17.01 19.23 29.07
CA GLU A 177 17.27 20.58 28.55
C GLU A 177 16.02 21.47 28.64
N ASN A 178 14.84 20.93 28.32
CA ASN A 178 13.59 21.69 28.45
C ASN A 178 13.13 21.84 29.90
N SER A 179 13.49 20.94 30.83
CA SER A 179 13.14 21.10 32.26
C SER A 179 13.91 22.24 32.93
N ILE A 180 15.05 22.67 32.36
CA ILE A 180 15.76 23.89 32.75
C ILE A 180 15.12 25.14 32.10
N ALA A 181 14.38 24.97 30.99
CA ALA A 181 13.57 26.03 30.36
C ALA A 181 12.13 26.12 30.89
N VAL A 182 11.70 25.26 31.83
CA VAL A 182 10.43 25.42 32.57
C VAL A 182 10.64 26.38 33.75
N ALA A 183 11.20 27.56 33.47
CA ALA A 183 10.65 28.74 34.12
C ALA A 183 9.28 28.91 33.45
N VAL A 184 8.21 28.59 34.19
CA VAL A 184 6.83 28.70 33.75
C VAL A 184 6.56 30.15 33.35
N GLU A 185 6.81 30.48 32.09
CA GLU A 185 6.46 31.76 31.52
C GLU A 185 4.95 31.73 31.35
N ASN A 186 4.26 32.53 32.15
CA ASN A 186 2.82 32.71 32.05
C ASN A 186 2.50 33.13 30.61
N VAL A 187 1.92 32.23 29.82
CA VAL A 187 1.55 32.54 28.44
C VAL A 187 0.33 33.44 28.49
N THR A 188 0.54 34.73 28.30
CA THR A 188 -0.53 35.71 28.17
C THR A 188 -1.16 35.56 26.79
N ILE A 189 -2.37 35.00 26.74
CA ILE A 189 -3.13 34.93 25.49
C ILE A 189 -3.97 36.20 25.39
N THR A 190 -3.82 36.93 24.29
CA THR A 190 -4.65 38.11 23.99
C THR A 190 -5.87 37.68 23.18
N TYR A 191 -7.05 38.08 23.64
CA TYR A 191 -8.30 37.93 22.91
C TYR A 191 -8.80 39.30 22.45
N ILE A 192 -9.63 39.31 21.41
CA ILE A 192 -10.43 40.46 21.01
C ILE A 192 -11.88 40.21 21.45
N LYS A 193 -12.47 41.19 22.15
CA LYS A 193 -13.89 41.22 22.50
C LYS A 193 -14.56 42.46 21.93
N LEU A 194 -15.85 42.35 21.63
CA LEU A 194 -16.66 43.52 21.30
C LEU A 194 -16.80 44.44 22.52
N ASN A 195 -16.82 45.74 22.26
CA ASN A 195 -17.01 46.75 23.30
C ASN A 195 -18.42 46.64 23.91
N LYS A 196 -18.57 47.05 25.17
CA LYS A 196 -19.87 47.01 25.86
C LYS A 196 -20.90 47.86 25.09
N GLY A 197 -22.01 47.24 24.71
CA GLY A 197 -23.08 47.89 23.94
C GLY A 197 -23.10 47.54 22.46
N GLU A 198 -22.04 46.92 21.92
CA GLU A 198 -22.01 46.45 20.54
C GLU A 198 -22.66 45.07 20.42
N PRO A 199 -23.83 44.94 19.74
CA PRO A 199 -24.53 43.66 19.65
C PRO A 199 -23.81 42.66 18.74
N MET A 200 -23.07 43.15 17.74
CA MET A 200 -22.37 42.36 16.74
C MET A 200 -21.20 43.13 16.12
N GLY A 201 -20.22 42.41 15.59
CA GLY A 201 -19.12 42.98 14.82
C GLY A 201 -18.77 42.15 13.59
N ASN A 202 -18.62 42.82 12.45
CA ASN A 202 -18.34 42.15 11.19
C ASN A 202 -16.87 41.71 11.13
N ILE A 203 -16.67 40.44 10.78
CA ILE A 203 -15.35 39.89 10.45
C ILE A 203 -15.19 39.96 8.94
N ARG A 204 -14.14 40.61 8.49
CA ARG A 204 -13.88 40.87 7.06
C ARG A 204 -12.67 40.13 6.54
N SER A 205 -12.62 39.90 5.23
CA SER A 205 -11.49 39.26 4.56
C SER A 205 -10.19 40.08 4.69
N GLU A 206 -10.31 41.41 4.73
CA GLU A 206 -9.21 42.34 4.96
C GLU A 206 -9.56 43.42 5.99
N GLY A 207 -8.53 44.04 6.58
CA GLY A 207 -8.68 45.19 7.48
C GLY A 207 -9.07 46.47 6.74
N SER A 208 -10.28 46.51 6.17
CA SER A 208 -10.89 47.70 5.57
C SER A 208 -12.42 47.62 5.57
N LEU A 209 -13.09 48.77 5.52
CA LEU A 209 -14.56 48.84 5.45
C LEU A 209 -15.13 48.37 4.10
N SER A 210 -14.34 48.43 3.03
CA SER A 210 -14.74 47.97 1.69
C SER A 210 -14.55 46.47 1.49
N ALA A 211 -13.83 45.79 2.38
CA ALA A 211 -13.54 44.37 2.26
C ALA A 211 -14.80 43.51 2.49
N GLU A 212 -14.85 42.33 1.88
CA GLU A 212 -15.98 41.40 2.02
C GLU A 212 -16.18 40.98 3.48
N GLN A 213 -17.43 40.94 3.93
CA GLN A 213 -17.79 40.37 5.23
C GLN A 213 -17.85 38.86 5.12
N ILE A 214 -16.93 38.19 5.81
CA ILE A 214 -16.82 36.73 5.80
C ILE A 214 -17.45 36.10 7.05
N GLY A 215 -17.71 36.88 8.11
CA GLY A 215 -18.31 36.39 9.34
C GLY A 215 -18.84 37.50 10.25
N VAL A 216 -19.40 37.10 11.39
CA VAL A 216 -19.94 38.00 12.42
C VAL A 216 -19.57 37.46 13.80
N ALA A 217 -18.95 38.31 14.61
CA ALA A 217 -18.76 38.07 16.04
C ALA A 217 -19.97 38.61 16.82
N LYS A 218 -20.45 37.86 17.81
CA LYS A 218 -21.58 38.29 18.66
C LYS A 218 -21.11 38.87 19.99
N ALA A 219 -21.96 39.68 20.62
CA ALA A 219 -21.70 40.17 21.97
C ALA A 219 -21.38 39.01 22.94
N GLY A 220 -20.30 39.15 23.70
CA GLY A 220 -19.81 38.13 24.65
C GLY A 220 -18.86 37.09 24.05
N GLU A 221 -18.75 36.99 22.73
CA GLU A 221 -17.80 36.09 22.07
C GLU A 221 -16.35 36.60 22.21
N THR A 222 -15.41 35.68 22.39
CA THR A 222 -13.97 35.94 22.38
C THR A 222 -13.37 35.46 21.07
N LEU A 223 -12.61 36.33 20.41
CA LEU A 223 -11.83 35.98 19.23
C LEU A 223 -10.35 35.91 19.61
N GLU A 224 -9.62 34.92 19.13
CA GLU A 224 -8.17 34.83 19.34
C GLU A 224 -7.48 35.94 18.54
N PHE A 225 -6.64 36.75 19.17
CA PHE A 225 -5.85 37.77 18.48
C PHE A 225 -4.59 37.14 17.86
N LEU A 226 -4.43 37.25 16.55
CA LEU A 226 -3.29 36.64 15.82
C LEU A 226 -2.06 37.56 15.75
N GLN A 227 -1.93 38.52 16.67
CA GLN A 227 -0.80 39.44 16.79
C GLN A 227 -0.51 40.31 15.55
N GLU A 228 -1.47 40.42 14.64
CA GLU A 228 -1.38 41.27 13.45
C GLU A 228 -2.39 42.42 13.53
N GLU A 229 -1.90 43.63 13.27
CA GLU A 229 -2.71 44.83 13.18
C GLU A 229 -2.51 45.53 11.84
N LYS A 230 -3.59 46.11 11.33
CA LYS A 230 -3.56 46.92 10.10
C LYS A 230 -4.22 48.26 10.37
N LYS A 231 -3.56 49.34 9.98
CA LYS A 231 -4.14 50.69 10.04
C LYS A 231 -4.76 51.04 8.70
N ASP A 232 -6.02 51.46 8.71
CA ASP A 232 -6.74 51.96 7.55
C ASP A 232 -7.35 53.34 7.90
N GLY A 233 -6.69 54.40 7.43
CA GLY A 233 -6.98 55.77 7.83
C GLY A 233 -6.85 55.99 9.34
N LYS A 234 -7.96 56.31 9.99
CA LYS A 234 -8.05 56.50 11.46
C LYS A 234 -8.44 55.23 12.24
N ARG A 235 -8.67 54.10 11.56
CA ARG A 235 -9.08 52.84 12.19
C ARG A 235 -7.93 51.86 12.30
N ILE A 236 -7.92 51.10 13.39
CA ILE A 236 -7.04 49.94 13.59
C ILE A 236 -7.90 48.69 13.38
N TRP A 237 -7.36 47.72 12.67
CA TRP A 237 -7.97 46.42 12.44
C TRP A 237 -7.13 45.35 13.11
N TYR A 238 -7.80 44.42 13.79
CA TYR A 238 -7.17 43.29 14.45
C TYR A 238 -7.43 42.03 13.65
N LYS A 239 -6.36 41.27 13.35
CA LYS A 239 -6.50 39.94 12.76
C LYS A 239 -6.88 38.95 13.84
N VAL A 240 -7.94 38.21 13.58
CA VAL A 240 -8.60 37.37 14.58
C VAL A 240 -8.96 35.99 14.03
N ARG A 241 -9.02 35.00 14.91
CA ARG A 241 -9.57 33.68 14.64
C ARG A 241 -10.79 33.42 15.51
N THR A 242 -11.87 32.95 14.88
CA THR A 242 -13.10 32.51 15.57
C THR A 242 -12.92 31.13 16.19
N ALA A 243 -13.79 30.74 17.13
CA ALA A 243 -13.81 29.39 17.69
C ALA A 243 -14.02 28.28 16.62
N LYS A 244 -14.58 28.62 15.46
CA LYS A 244 -14.77 27.70 14.32
C LYS A 244 -13.55 27.63 13.38
N GLY A 245 -12.45 28.31 13.72
CA GLY A 245 -11.23 28.33 12.92
C GLY A 245 -11.21 29.34 11.77
N GLN A 246 -12.30 30.09 11.55
CA GLN A 246 -12.33 31.14 10.51
C GLN A 246 -11.44 32.32 10.91
N VAL A 247 -10.54 32.72 10.00
CA VAL A 247 -9.60 33.83 10.18
C VAL A 247 -10.05 35.05 9.37
N GLY A 248 -10.01 36.23 9.98
CA GLY A 248 -10.35 37.49 9.32
C GLY A 248 -9.94 38.71 10.14
N TRP A 249 -10.50 39.87 9.81
CA TRP A 249 -10.20 41.15 10.43
C TRP A 249 -11.43 41.77 11.09
N ILE A 250 -11.26 42.32 12.29
CA ILE A 250 -12.30 43.04 13.01
C ILE A 250 -11.83 44.46 13.37
N SER A 251 -12.74 45.42 13.36
CA SER A 251 -12.42 46.83 13.59
C SER A 251 -12.25 47.14 15.07
N GLY A 252 -11.09 47.68 15.45
CA GLY A 252 -10.80 48.18 16.80
C GLY A 252 -11.69 49.34 17.27
N ALA A 253 -12.47 49.96 16.37
CA ALA A 253 -13.48 50.94 16.78
C ALA A 253 -14.64 50.31 17.60
N ILE A 254 -14.91 49.02 17.40
CA ILE A 254 -16.02 48.29 18.06
C ILE A 254 -15.51 47.16 18.95
N SER A 255 -14.20 46.98 19.06
CA SER A 255 -13.58 45.87 19.79
C SER A 255 -12.31 46.29 20.50
N SER A 256 -12.01 45.63 21.63
CA SER A 256 -10.82 45.87 22.43
C SER A 256 -10.07 44.58 22.74
N LYS A 257 -8.76 44.70 22.98
CA LYS A 257 -7.92 43.61 23.45
C LYS A 257 -8.23 43.29 24.91
N VAL A 258 -8.24 42.01 25.23
CA VAL A 258 -8.41 41.48 26.58
C VAL A 258 -7.33 40.43 26.79
N GLU A 259 -6.40 40.72 27.70
CA GLU A 259 -5.34 39.81 28.08
C GLU A 259 -5.86 38.82 29.13
N VAL A 260 -5.65 37.54 28.88
CA VAL A 260 -5.99 36.47 29.82
C VAL A 260 -4.72 35.71 30.15
N VAL A 261 -4.32 35.79 31.42
CA VAL A 261 -3.21 34.99 31.96
C VAL A 261 -3.74 33.57 32.14
N GLN A 262 -3.31 32.65 31.28
CA GLN A 262 -3.63 31.24 31.46
C GLN A 262 -2.52 30.60 32.31
N SER A 263 -2.85 30.21 33.54
CA SER A 263 -2.02 29.27 34.29
C SER A 263 -2.17 27.90 33.64
N LYS A 264 -1.07 27.35 33.10
CA LYS A 264 -1.04 25.97 32.63
C LYS A 264 -1.38 25.04 33.83
N PRO A 265 -2.29 24.06 33.66
CA PRO A 265 -2.62 23.10 34.72
C PRO A 265 -1.42 22.25 35.13
#